data_AF-A0A1J3H611-F1
#
_entry.id   AF-A0A1J3H611-F1
#
_cell.length_a   1.000
_cell.length_b   1.000
_cell.length_c   1.000
_cell.angle_alpha   90.00
_cell.angle_beta   90.00
_cell.angle_gamma   90.00
#
_symmetry.space_group_name_H-M   'P 1'
#
loop_
_entity.id
_entity.type
_entity.pdbx_description
1 polymer ?
#
loop_
_entity_poly.entity_id
_entity_poly.type
_entity_poly.pdbx_seq_one_letter_code
_entity_poly.pdbx_strand_id
1 'polypeptide(L)'
;ADKFEVASCMKYCSRLLLTMPMTLDSSLLLLDLPTSLLMADSVKPLINAARQFIASRYKDISLMPVEEVMALPLVGIKAILASDDLHVASEDIVYDLVLRWARLHYSVVRERQDVLASHLARYIRFPHMTCHRLKRMLHSDEFRPS
;
A
#
# COMPACT_ATOMS: atom_id res chain seq x y z
N ALA A 1 -16.99 -9.63 18.09
CA ALA A 1 -16.06 -9.20 19.14
C ALA A 1 -15.93 -7.68 19.15
N ASP A 2 -15.50 -7.07 18.04
CA ASP A 2 -15.35 -5.61 17.89
C ASP A 2 -16.62 -4.80 18.15
N LYS A 3 -17.75 -5.16 17.52
CA LYS A 3 -19.08 -4.53 17.76
C LYS A 3 -19.51 -4.48 19.23
N PHE A 4 -19.00 -5.40 20.05
CA PHE A 4 -19.30 -5.48 21.49
C PHE A 4 -18.12 -5.03 22.36
N GLU A 5 -17.07 -4.48 21.75
CA GLU A 5 -15.87 -3.94 22.39
C GLU A 5 -15.15 -4.93 23.34
N VAL A 6 -15.26 -6.23 23.05
CA VAL A 6 -14.68 -7.27 23.89
C VAL A 6 -13.22 -7.53 23.48
N ALA A 7 -12.31 -6.75 24.06
CA ALA A 7 -10.88 -6.77 23.74
C ALA A 7 -10.24 -8.17 23.88
N SER A 8 -10.61 -8.94 24.90
CA SER A 8 -10.10 -10.31 25.12
C SER A 8 -10.47 -11.25 23.97
N CYS A 9 -11.72 -11.18 23.48
CA CYS A 9 -12.18 -11.93 22.32
C CYS A 9 -11.48 -11.48 21.05
N MET A 10 -11.29 -10.17 20.84
CA MET A 10 -10.54 -9.66 19.68
C MET A 10 -9.10 -10.18 19.70
N LYS A 11 -8.42 -10.11 20.84
CA LYS A 11 -7.06 -10.63 21.02
C LYS A 11 -6.98 -12.13 20.76
N TYR A 12 -7.98 -12.89 21.21
CA TYR A 12 -8.08 -14.33 20.93
C TYR A 12 -8.24 -14.60 19.42
N CYS A 13 -9.17 -13.92 18.75
CA CYS A 13 -9.36 -14.04 17.30
C CYS A 13 -8.07 -13.69 16.54
N SER A 14 -7.39 -12.60 16.91
CA SER A 14 -6.14 -12.21 16.26
C SER A 14 -5.04 -13.25 16.43
N ARG A 15 -4.91 -13.84 17.63
CA ARG A 15 -3.96 -14.95 17.86
C ARG A 15 -4.31 -16.17 17.02
N LEU A 16 -5.58 -16.54 16.93
CA LEU A 16 -6.03 -17.68 16.14
C LEU A 16 -5.74 -17.47 14.65
N LEU A 17 -6.07 -16.29 14.10
CA LEU A 17 -5.79 -15.97 12.70
C LEU A 17 -4.29 -15.98 12.38
N LEU A 18 -3.43 -15.58 13.32
CA LEU A 18 -1.98 -15.67 13.18
C LEU A 18 -1.43 -17.10 13.14
N THR A 19 -2.20 -18.10 13.60
CA THR A 19 -1.80 -19.53 13.47
C THR A 19 -2.14 -20.13 12.11
N MET A 20 -2.92 -19.42 11.30
CA MET A 20 -3.31 -19.85 9.96
C MET A 20 -2.30 -19.35 8.92
N PRO A 21 -2.09 -20.07 7.80
CA PRO A 21 -1.24 -19.57 6.73
C PRO A 21 -1.81 -18.28 6.13
N MET A 22 -0.97 -17.26 6.05
CA MET A 22 -1.36 -15.98 5.47
C MET A 22 -1.30 -16.05 3.94
N THR A 23 -2.36 -15.55 3.31
CA THR A 23 -2.50 -15.48 1.85
C THR A 23 -2.62 -14.02 1.41
N LEU A 24 -2.47 -13.76 0.11
CA LEU A 24 -2.67 -12.41 -0.43
C LEU A 24 -4.09 -11.91 -0.13
N ASP A 25 -5.12 -12.72 -0.44
CA ASP A 25 -6.52 -12.34 -0.21
C ASP A 25 -6.81 -12.03 1.26
N SER A 26 -6.36 -12.88 2.18
CA SER A 26 -6.55 -12.64 3.62
C SER A 26 -5.80 -11.39 4.09
N SER A 27 -4.58 -11.15 3.60
CA SER A 27 -3.81 -9.96 3.95
C SER A 27 -4.49 -8.68 3.46
N LEU A 28 -4.99 -8.65 2.22
CA LEU A 28 -5.71 -7.51 1.66
C LEU A 28 -6.99 -7.22 2.43
N LEU A 29 -7.78 -8.26 2.75
CA LEU A 29 -8.99 -8.14 3.56
C LEU A 29 -8.71 -7.57 4.95
N LEU A 30 -7.61 -8.00 5.59
CA LEU A 30 -7.23 -7.49 6.91
C LEU A 30 -6.80 -6.02 6.87
N LEU A 31 -6.13 -5.58 5.81
CA LEU A 31 -5.70 -4.19 5.65
C LEU A 31 -6.83 -3.23 5.25
N ASP A 32 -7.95 -3.76 4.77
CA ASP A 32 -9.15 -2.99 4.38
C ASP A 32 -10.20 -2.91 5.51
N LEU A 33 -9.88 -3.40 6.71
CA LEU A 33 -10.76 -3.29 7.87
C LEU A 33 -10.98 -1.81 8.29
N PRO A 34 -12.09 -1.51 9.00
CA PRO A 34 -12.34 -0.16 9.51
C PRO A 34 -11.19 0.40 10.33
N THR A 35 -10.95 1.71 10.23
CA THR A 35 -9.83 2.39 10.90
C THR A 35 -9.82 2.20 12.42
N SER A 36 -10.99 2.16 13.06
CA SER A 36 -11.13 1.85 14.48
C SER A 36 -10.50 0.50 14.84
N LEU A 37 -10.71 -0.50 13.99
CA LEU A 37 -10.26 -1.88 14.18
C LEU A 37 -8.76 -2.01 13.86
N LEU A 38 -8.28 -1.33 12.80
CA LEU A 38 -6.86 -1.27 12.45
C LEU A 38 -5.99 -0.66 13.56
N MET A 39 -6.56 0.28 14.33
CA MET A 39 -5.86 0.97 15.42
C MET A 39 -5.97 0.26 16.77
N ALA A 40 -6.82 -0.77 16.88
CA ALA A 40 -7.03 -1.53 18.11
C ALA A 40 -5.78 -2.35 18.48
N ASP A 41 -5.27 -2.18 19.70
CA ASP A 41 -4.06 -2.87 20.18
C ASP A 41 -4.15 -4.39 20.09
N SER A 42 -5.35 -4.93 20.27
CA SER A 42 -5.59 -6.38 20.18
C SER A 42 -5.38 -6.94 18.78
N VAL A 43 -5.50 -6.11 17.74
CA VAL A 43 -5.46 -6.52 16.32
C VAL A 43 -4.18 -6.06 15.62
N LYS A 44 -3.48 -5.05 16.14
CA LYS A 44 -2.19 -4.56 15.61
C LYS A 44 -1.20 -5.67 15.18
N PRO A 45 -0.97 -6.74 15.96
CA PRO A 45 -0.04 -7.80 15.54
C PRO A 45 -0.46 -8.49 14.24
N LEU A 46 -1.77 -8.72 14.07
CA LEU A 46 -2.35 -9.33 12.87
C LEU A 46 -2.21 -8.40 11.66
N ILE A 47 -2.47 -7.10 11.83
CA ILE A 47 -2.30 -6.10 10.77
C ILE A 47 -0.84 -5.96 10.35
N ASN A 48 0.08 -5.98 11.31
CA ASN A 48 1.51 -5.91 11.02
C ASN A 48 1.99 -7.14 10.25
N ALA A 49 1.52 -8.33 10.63
CA ALA A 49 1.80 -9.57 9.88
C ALA A 49 1.28 -9.49 8.43
N ALA A 50 0.06 -8.97 8.23
CA ALA A 50 -0.50 -8.74 6.88
C ALA A 50 0.36 -7.78 6.03
N ARG A 51 0.81 -6.66 6.61
CA ARG A 51 1.72 -5.74 5.90
C ARG A 51 3.05 -6.40 5.55
N GLN A 52 3.66 -7.11 6.50
CA GLN A 52 4.93 -7.79 6.31
C GLN A 52 4.83 -8.90 5.25
N PHE A 53 3.73 -9.64 5.22
CA PHE A 53 3.49 -10.65 4.19
C PHE A 53 3.49 -10.04 2.78
N ILE A 54 2.73 -8.96 2.57
CA ILE A 54 2.68 -8.26 1.27
C ILE A 54 4.06 -7.68 0.92
N ALA A 55 4.69 -6.98 1.86
CA ALA A 55 6.00 -6.38 1.67
C ALA A 55 7.07 -7.43 1.29
N SER A 56 7.06 -8.58 1.95
CA SER A 56 7.98 -9.69 1.64
C SER A 56 7.68 -10.33 0.30
N ARG A 57 6.40 -10.49 -0.07
CA ARG A 57 5.99 -11.11 -1.33
C ARG A 57 6.40 -10.25 -2.54
N TYR A 58 6.22 -8.93 -2.45
CA TYR A 58 6.53 -7.97 -3.51
C TYR A 58 7.85 -7.23 -3.27
N LYS A 59 8.75 -7.82 -2.48
CA LYS A 59 10.01 -7.19 -2.10
C LYS A 59 10.84 -6.79 -3.32
N ASP A 60 10.87 -7.64 -4.33
CA ASP A 60 11.47 -7.34 -5.63
C ASP A 60 10.38 -7.27 -6.70
N ILE A 61 9.84 -6.07 -6.90
CA ILE A 61 8.76 -5.80 -7.85
C ILE A 61 9.18 -6.18 -9.27
N SER A 62 10.48 -6.08 -9.59
CA SER A 62 10.97 -6.35 -10.95
C SER A 62 10.84 -7.83 -11.35
N LEU A 63 10.76 -8.73 -10.37
CA LEU A 63 10.57 -10.16 -10.58
C LEU A 63 9.09 -10.56 -10.68
N MET A 64 8.17 -9.66 -10.37
CA MET A 64 6.74 -9.94 -10.35
C MET A 64 6.09 -9.64 -11.71
N PRO A 65 5.09 -10.44 -12.14
CA PRO A 65 4.29 -10.10 -13.31
C PRO A 65 3.65 -8.71 -13.11
N VAL A 66 3.79 -7.85 -14.11
CA VAL A 66 3.28 -6.48 -14.03
C VAL A 66 1.78 -6.47 -13.78
N GLU A 67 1.05 -7.40 -14.41
CA GLU A 67 -0.39 -7.54 -14.28
C GLU A 67 -0.80 -7.85 -12.83
N GLU A 68 -0.02 -8.64 -12.10
CA GLU A 68 -0.29 -8.98 -10.70
C GLU A 68 -0.19 -7.74 -9.82
N VAL A 69 0.89 -6.95 -9.97
CA VAL A 69 1.09 -5.72 -9.20
C VAL A 69 0.04 -4.67 -9.58
N MET A 70 -0.29 -4.58 -10.87
CA MET A 70 -1.29 -3.63 -11.38
C MET A 70 -2.72 -3.98 -10.93
N ALA A 71 -3.02 -5.25 -10.66
CA ALA A 71 -4.32 -5.69 -10.16
C ALA A 71 -4.53 -5.44 -8.65
N LEU A 72 -3.47 -5.08 -7.90
CA LEU A 72 -3.59 -4.86 -6.46
C LEU A 72 -4.52 -3.68 -6.14
N PRO A 73 -5.33 -3.78 -5.07
CA PRO A 73 -6.09 -2.64 -4.56
C PRO A 73 -5.18 -1.63 -3.86
N LEU A 74 -5.71 -0.44 -3.57
CA LEU A 74 -4.97 0.65 -2.94
C LEU A 74 -4.25 0.22 -1.64
N VAL A 75 -4.90 -0.58 -0.79
CA VAL A 75 -4.30 -1.07 0.46
C VAL A 75 -3.08 -1.95 0.22
N GLY A 76 -3.08 -2.74 -0.86
CA GLY A 76 -1.96 -3.59 -1.26
C GLY A 76 -0.77 -2.76 -1.75
N ILE A 77 -1.02 -1.83 -2.69
CA ILE A 77 0.02 -0.92 -3.18
C ILE A 77 0.63 -0.09 -2.04
N LYS A 78 -0.20 0.44 -1.14
CA LYS A 78 0.31 1.16 0.04
C LYS A 78 1.18 0.29 0.92
N ALA A 79 0.84 -0.99 1.11
CA ALA A 79 1.65 -1.90 1.92
C ALA A 79 3.02 -2.18 1.27
N ILE A 80 3.08 -2.28 -0.07
CA ILE A 80 4.33 -2.42 -0.82
C ILE A 80 5.19 -1.17 -0.66
N LEU A 81 4.62 0.00 -0.94
CA LEU A 81 5.34 1.29 -0.93
C LEU A 81 5.75 1.75 0.47
N ALA A 82 5.06 1.30 1.51
CA ALA A 82 5.41 1.56 2.90
C ALA A 82 6.58 0.69 3.41
N SER A 83 7.03 -0.30 2.63
CA SER A 83 8.14 -1.16 3.00
C SER A 83 9.47 -0.45 2.82
N ASP A 84 10.30 -0.43 3.86
CA ASP A 84 11.68 0.08 3.76
C ASP A 84 12.64 -0.87 3.02
N ASP A 85 12.23 -2.14 2.87
CA ASP A 85 13.03 -3.20 2.22
C ASP A 85 12.71 -3.37 0.73
N LEU A 86 12.02 -2.40 0.12
CA LEU A 86 11.63 -2.49 -1.29
C LEU A 86 12.86 -2.42 -2.22
N HIS A 87 13.09 -3.49 -2.98
CA HIS A 87 14.20 -3.59 -3.92
C HIS A 87 13.84 -2.94 -5.25
N VAL A 88 14.28 -1.69 -5.43
CA VAL A 88 14.15 -0.92 -6.68
C VAL A 88 15.48 -0.27 -7.01
N ALA A 89 15.81 -0.18 -8.30
CA ALA A 89 17.06 0.42 -8.75
C ALA A 89 17.09 1.95 -8.58
N SER A 90 15.91 2.59 -8.58
CA SER A 90 15.78 4.03 -8.38
C SER A 90 14.36 4.41 -7.93
N GLU A 91 14.26 5.59 -7.31
CA GLU A 91 12.97 6.18 -6.94
C GLU A 91 12.10 6.54 -8.17
N ASP A 92 12.73 6.75 -9.33
CA ASP A 92 12.01 6.98 -10.60
C ASP A 92 11.11 5.77 -10.95
N ILE A 93 11.53 4.55 -10.63
CA ILE A 93 10.74 3.33 -10.86
C ILE A 93 9.52 3.31 -9.95
N VAL A 94 9.69 3.72 -8.68
CA VAL A 94 8.59 3.81 -7.71
C VAL A 94 7.55 4.82 -8.19
N TYR A 95 8.00 6.00 -8.63
CA TYR A 95 7.13 7.02 -9.20
C TYR A 95 6.36 6.49 -10.43
N ASP A 96 7.05 5.80 -11.35
CA ASP A 96 6.44 5.27 -12.58
C ASP A 96 5.44 4.16 -12.29
N LEU A 97 5.75 3.28 -11.33
CA LEU A 97 4.84 2.26 -10.85
C LEU A 97 3.55 2.89 -10.29
N VAL A 98 3.69 3.84 -9.36
CA VAL A 98 2.55 4.54 -8.73
C VAL A 98 1.68 5.21 -9.78
N LEU A 99 2.28 5.93 -10.72
CA LEU A 99 1.55 6.66 -11.74
C LEU A 99 0.83 5.70 -12.70
N ARG A 100 1.49 4.60 -13.10
CA ARG A 100 0.88 3.58 -13.96
C ARG A 100 -0.30 2.91 -13.27
N TRP A 101 -0.14 2.53 -12.00
CA TRP A 101 -1.20 1.93 -11.20
C TRP A 101 -2.38 2.90 -11.05
N ALA A 102 -2.13 4.15 -10.67
CA ALA A 102 -3.19 5.14 -10.46
C ALA A 102 -3.99 5.41 -11.74
N ARG A 103 -3.34 5.43 -12.91
CA ARG A 103 -4.02 5.57 -14.22
C ARG A 103 -4.89 4.39 -14.59
N LEU A 104 -4.50 3.18 -14.19
CA LEU A 104 -5.28 1.98 -14.44
C LEU A 104 -6.56 1.94 -13.59
N HIS A 105 -6.47 2.35 -12.33
CA HIS A 105 -7.58 2.29 -11.37
C HIS A 105 -8.50 3.53 -11.39
N TYR A 106 -7.97 4.69 -11.80
CA TYR A 106 -8.71 5.96 -11.79
C TYR A 106 -8.63 6.63 -13.17
N SER A 107 -9.70 6.48 -13.94
CA SER A 107 -9.84 7.11 -15.26
C SER A 107 -10.04 8.64 -15.15
N VAL A 108 -10.74 9.08 -14.11
CA VAL A 108 -11.01 10.50 -13.83
C VAL A 108 -9.77 11.17 -13.24
N VAL A 109 -9.31 12.24 -13.88
CA VAL A 109 -8.08 12.96 -13.49
C VAL A 109 -8.13 13.49 -12.05
N ARG A 110 -9.27 14.07 -11.63
CA ARG A 110 -9.42 14.63 -10.27
C ARG A 110 -9.31 13.54 -9.19
N GLU A 111 -10.06 12.45 -9.34
CA GLU A 111 -9.99 11.32 -8.40
C GLU A 111 -8.58 10.74 -8.33
N ARG A 112 -7.91 10.64 -9.49
CA ARG A 112 -6.53 10.19 -9.56
C ARG A 112 -5.57 11.12 -8.82
N GLN A 113 -5.70 12.44 -9.01
CA GLN A 113 -4.92 13.44 -8.28
C GLN A 113 -5.16 13.34 -6.77
N ASP A 114 -6.41 13.19 -6.33
CA ASP A 114 -6.77 13.09 -4.93
C ASP A 114 -6.13 11.85 -4.27
N VAL A 115 -6.18 10.71 -4.95
CA VAL A 115 -5.56 9.45 -4.48
C VAL A 115 -4.03 9.56 -4.46
N LEU A 116 -3.43 10.13 -5.51
CA LEU A 116 -1.99 10.35 -5.55
C LEU A 116 -1.55 11.26 -4.40
N ALA A 117 -2.17 12.42 -4.22
CA ALA A 117 -1.81 13.39 -3.19
C ALA A 117 -2.08 12.87 -1.76
N SER A 118 -3.25 12.29 -1.53
CA SER A 118 -3.71 11.94 -0.17
C SER A 118 -3.16 10.59 0.32
N HIS A 119 -2.79 9.69 -0.60
CA HIS A 119 -2.44 8.32 -0.23
C HIS A 119 -1.04 7.90 -0.65
N LEU A 120 -0.59 8.25 -1.85
CA LEU A 120 0.59 7.63 -2.47
C LEU A 120 1.85 8.52 -2.48
N ALA A 121 1.68 9.84 -2.61
CA ALA A 121 2.77 10.81 -2.74
C ALA A 121 3.78 10.73 -1.60
N ARG A 122 3.31 10.51 -0.36
CA ARG A 122 4.15 10.40 0.84
C ARG A 122 5.15 9.24 0.82
N TYR A 123 4.92 8.23 -0.01
CA TYR A 123 5.82 7.09 -0.13
C TYR A 123 6.90 7.30 -1.19
N ILE A 124 6.73 8.30 -2.07
CA ILE A 124 7.71 8.64 -3.10
C ILE A 124 8.70 9.61 -2.50
N ARG A 125 9.97 9.22 -2.50
CA ARG A 125 11.06 10.04 -1.99
C ARG A 125 11.54 11.01 -3.07
N PHE A 126 10.73 12.00 -3.44
CA PHE A 126 11.02 12.95 -4.53
C PHE A 126 12.47 13.49 -4.58
N PRO A 127 13.15 13.82 -3.46
CA PRO A 127 14.54 14.25 -3.49
C PRO A 127 15.55 13.22 -4.06
N HIS A 128 15.19 11.94 -4.07
CA HIS A 128 16.01 10.83 -4.61
C HIS A 128 15.66 10.48 -6.07
N MET A 129 14.73 11.19 -6.70
CA MET A 129 14.43 11.04 -8.12
C MET A 129 15.42 11.79 -9.00
N THR A 130 15.53 11.41 -10.27
CA THR A 130 16.41 12.12 -11.20
C THR A 130 15.85 13.51 -11.53
N CYS A 131 16.73 14.50 -11.74
CA CYS A 131 16.32 15.85 -12.12
C CYS A 131 15.48 15.88 -13.40
N HIS A 132 15.78 15.00 -14.36
CA HIS A 132 14.97 14.84 -15.57
C HIS A 132 13.54 14.41 -15.24
N ARG A 133 13.38 13.43 -14.33
CA ARG A 133 12.06 12.97 -13.91
C ARG A 133 11.29 14.02 -13.11
N LEU A 134 11.95 14.70 -12.18
CA LEU A 134 11.35 15.80 -11.42
C LEU A 134 10.86 16.94 -12.33
N LYS A 135 11.64 17.35 -13.32
CA LYS A 135 11.21 18.34 -14.32
C LYS A 135 9.97 17.88 -15.07
N ARG A 136 9.91 16.61 -15.49
CA ARG A 136 8.72 16.06 -16.17
C ARG A 136 7.49 16.03 -15.25
N MET A 137 7.66 15.76 -13.96
CA MET A 137 6.58 15.80 -12.99
C MET A 137 6.00 17.22 -12.85
N LEU A 138 6.84 18.26 -12.82
CA LEU A 138 6.37 19.65 -12.73
C LEU A 138 5.50 20.09 -13.92
N HIS A 139 5.69 19.46 -15.08
CA HIS A 139 4.85 19.68 -16.26
C HIS A 139 3.66 18.73 -16.35
N SER A 140 3.48 17.84 -15.37
CA SER A 140 2.40 16.87 -15.34
C SER A 140 1.22 17.40 -14.53
N ASP A 141 0.01 17.19 -15.03
CA ASP A 141 -1.20 17.50 -14.27
C ASP A 141 -1.44 16.54 -13.10
N GLU A 142 -0.67 15.46 -12.94
CA GLU A 142 -0.97 14.37 -12.00
C GLU A 142 -0.67 14.72 -10.53
N PHE A 143 0.36 15.54 -10.30
CA PHE A 143 0.78 15.98 -8.96
C PHE A 143 0.67 17.50 -8.88
N ARG A 144 -0.56 17.99 -8.66
CA ARG A 144 -0.78 19.41 -8.37
C ARG A 144 -0.59 19.66 -6.87
N PRO A 145 0.23 20.65 -6.46
CA PRO A 145 0.23 21.09 -5.07
C PRO A 145 -1.17 21.63 -4.72
N SER A 146 -1.65 21.27 -3.53
CA SER A 146 -2.90 21.79 -2.97
C SER A 146 -2.74 23.23 -2.51
#